data_AF-A0A847HIS1-F1
#
_entry.id   AF-A0A847HIS1-F1
#
_cell.length_a   1.000
_cell.length_b   1.000
_cell.length_c   1.000
_cell.angle_alpha   90.00
_cell.angle_beta   90.00
_cell.angle_gamma   90.00
#
_symmetry.space_group_name_H-M   'P 1'
#
loop_
_entity.id
_entity.type
_entity.pdbx_description
1 polymer ?
#
loop_
_entity_poly.entity_id
_entity_poly.type
_entity_poly.pdbx_seq_one_letter_code
_entity_poly.pdbx_strand_id
1 'polypeptide(L)'
;MSVIRLIMSENKQAFSGHIPSSSISAVLWAIAQGVVNTSSFWEKVKEVDPGLKEHFLSNLDNSPLLEGHDDGLLVISWDHHCIESFQAYQPVRHIGEVLLHNGRFLETDKEPVDYCISSNWSIIDHHFEESRH
;
A
#
# COMPACT_ATOMS: atom_id res chain seq x y z
N MET A 1 -9.96 -7.74 11.41
CA MET A 1 -9.46 -7.36 10.08
C MET A 1 -8.06 -6.82 10.31
N SER A 2 -7.03 -7.42 9.72
CA SER A 2 -5.66 -6.93 9.90
C SER A 2 -5.50 -5.61 9.16
N VAL A 3 -4.94 -4.60 9.81
CA VAL A 3 -4.59 -3.30 9.24
C VAL A 3 -3.08 -3.24 9.11
N ILE A 4 -2.60 -2.44 8.16
CA ILE A 4 -1.18 -2.11 8.02
C ILE A 4 -1.03 -0.59 8.09
N ARG A 5 0.15 -0.13 8.49
CA ARG A 5 0.52 1.28 8.36
C ARG A 5 0.96 1.55 6.92
N LEU A 6 0.35 2.54 6.27
CA LEU A 6 0.80 3.10 5.00
C LEU A 6 1.51 4.43 5.26
N ILE A 7 2.78 4.51 4.89
CA ILE A 7 3.55 5.76 4.87
C ILE A 7 3.76 6.17 3.41
N MET A 8 3.35 7.39 3.08
CA MET A 8 3.54 8.01 1.78
C MET A 8 4.47 9.20 1.93
N SER A 9 5.61 9.18 1.23
CA SER A 9 6.61 10.24 1.28
C SER A 9 6.81 10.90 -0.08
N GLU A 10 6.65 12.22 -0.10
CA GLU A 10 6.87 13.08 -1.28
C GLU A 10 7.38 14.45 -0.84
N ASN A 11 8.26 15.08 -1.63
CA ASN A 11 8.78 16.42 -1.36
C ASN A 11 9.28 16.62 0.08
N LYS A 12 9.94 15.60 0.66
CA LYS A 12 10.39 15.57 2.07
C LYS A 12 9.28 15.68 3.13
N GLN A 13 8.02 15.53 2.73
CA GLN A 13 6.88 15.36 3.62
C GLN A 13 6.52 13.88 3.71
N ALA A 14 5.97 13.48 4.85
CA ALA A 14 5.48 12.12 5.08
C ALA A 14 4.06 12.17 5.62
N PHE A 15 3.20 11.35 5.05
CA PHE A 15 1.82 11.13 5.47
C PHE A 15 1.70 9.70 5.94
N SER A 16 1.10 9.50 7.11
CA SER A 16 0.99 8.19 7.73
C SER A 16 -0.45 7.96 8.20
N GLY A 17 -0.91 6.73 8.02
CA GLY A 17 -2.25 6.30 8.41
C GLY A 17 -2.42 4.81 8.18
N HIS A 18 -3.50 4.26 8.74
CA HIS A 18 -3.77 2.82 8.64
C HIS A 18 -4.70 2.53 7.46
N ILE A 19 -4.44 1.40 6.81
CA ILE A 19 -5.30 0.83 5.77
C ILE A 19 -5.56 -0.66 6.06
N PRO A 20 -6.66 -1.24 5.56
CA PRO A 20 -6.83 -2.69 5.61
C PRO A 20 -5.73 -3.39 4.83
N SER A 21 -5.12 -4.44 5.40
CA SER A 21 -4.10 -5.27 4.73
C SER A 21 -4.55 -5.77 3.34
N SER A 22 -5.83 -6.11 3.18
CA SER A 22 -6.41 -6.50 1.89
C SER A 22 -6.32 -5.43 0.80
N SER A 23 -6.06 -4.17 1.17
CA SER A 23 -5.98 -3.03 0.26
C SER A 23 -4.58 -2.80 -0.30
N ILE A 24 -3.57 -3.58 0.13
CA ILE A 24 -2.19 -3.48 -0.39
C ILE A 24 -2.18 -3.61 -1.93
N SER A 25 -2.96 -4.53 -2.50
CA SER A 25 -3.02 -4.71 -3.95
C SER A 25 -3.57 -3.47 -4.68
N ALA A 26 -4.53 -2.75 -4.09
CA ALA A 26 -5.02 -1.48 -4.63
C ALA A 26 -3.93 -0.39 -4.62
N VAL A 27 -3.13 -0.35 -3.56
CA VAL A 27 -1.97 0.54 -3.45
C VAL A 27 -0.93 0.23 -4.53
N LEU A 28 -0.54 -1.04 -4.66
CA LEU A 28 0.45 -1.48 -5.65
C LEU A 28 -0.04 -1.29 -7.09
N TRP A 29 -1.32 -1.58 -7.34
CA TRP A 29 -1.95 -1.32 -8.63
C TRP A 29 -1.86 0.17 -8.99
N ALA A 30 -2.19 1.07 -8.06
CA ALA A 30 -2.11 2.51 -8.32
C ALA A 30 -0.68 2.97 -8.65
N ILE A 31 0.33 2.42 -7.96
CA ILE A 31 1.75 2.69 -8.27
C ILE A 31 2.13 2.17 -9.67
N ALA A 32 1.65 0.99 -10.05
CA ALA A 32 1.86 0.44 -11.39
C ALA A 32 1.27 1.32 -12.51
N GLN A 33 0.25 2.14 -12.22
CA GLN A 33 -0.31 3.11 -13.17
C GLN A 33 0.53 4.39 -13.34
N GLY A 34 1.72 4.47 -12.72
CA GLY A 34 2.66 5.56 -12.93
C GLY A 34 2.31 6.85 -12.19
N VAL A 35 1.63 6.75 -11.04
CA VAL A 35 1.33 7.91 -10.19
C VAL A 35 2.61 8.51 -9.62
N VAL A 36 2.67 9.84 -9.54
CA VAL A 36 3.91 10.58 -9.25
C VAL A 36 3.87 11.36 -7.93
N ASN A 37 2.73 11.35 -7.24
CA ASN A 37 2.51 12.05 -5.97
C ASN A 37 1.26 11.50 -5.28
N THR A 38 1.06 11.88 -4.02
CA THR A 38 -0.08 11.48 -3.19
C THR A 38 -1.43 11.84 -3.79
N SER A 39 -1.54 13.01 -4.44
CA SER A 39 -2.80 13.43 -5.05
C SER A 39 -3.20 12.52 -6.21
N SER A 40 -2.29 12.28 -7.16
CA SER A 40 -2.53 11.40 -8.31
C SER A 40 -2.70 9.95 -7.88
N PHE A 41 -1.99 9.52 -6.82
CA PHE A 41 -2.16 8.23 -6.18
C PHE A 41 -3.61 8.01 -5.71
N TRP A 42 -4.16 8.94 -4.94
CA TRP A 42 -5.53 8.76 -4.42
C TRP A 42 -6.61 8.84 -5.50
N GLU A 43 -6.43 9.68 -6.52
CA GLU A 43 -7.34 9.69 -7.67
C GLU A 43 -7.32 8.34 -8.40
N LYS A 44 -6.14 7.71 -8.49
CA LYS A 44 -6.01 6.40 -9.13
C LYS A 44 -6.59 5.28 -8.28
N VAL A 45 -6.24 5.21 -6.99
CA VAL A 45 -6.79 4.22 -6.04
C VAL A 45 -8.32 4.18 -6.09
N LYS A 46 -8.98 5.34 -6.24
CA LYS A 46 -10.45 5.43 -6.31
C LYS A 46 -11.07 4.59 -7.43
N GLU A 47 -10.33 4.28 -8.50
CA GLU A 47 -10.81 3.44 -9.61
C GLU A 47 -10.99 1.97 -9.19
N VAL A 48 -10.27 1.51 -8.17
CA VAL A 48 -10.30 0.11 -7.70
C VAL A 48 -10.74 -0.04 -6.24
N ASP A 49 -10.60 0.99 -5.42
CA ASP A 49 -11.13 1.06 -4.06
C ASP A 49 -11.48 2.52 -3.66
N PRO A 50 -12.70 2.98 -3.95
CA PRO A 50 -13.12 4.36 -3.69
C PRO A 50 -13.24 4.69 -2.19
N GLY A 51 -13.30 3.69 -1.31
CA GLY A 51 -13.41 3.90 0.15
C GLY A 51 -12.06 4.06 0.84
N LEU A 52 -10.96 3.65 0.20
CA LEU A 52 -9.66 3.53 0.86
C LEU A 52 -9.10 4.87 1.36
N LYS A 53 -9.28 5.94 0.56
CA LYS A 53 -8.82 7.29 0.95
C LYS A 53 -9.53 7.79 2.21
N GLU A 54 -10.86 7.62 2.27
CA GLU A 54 -11.65 8.05 3.43
C GLU A 54 -11.27 7.23 4.67
N HIS A 55 -11.04 5.93 4.50
CA HIS A 55 -10.54 5.07 5.57
C HIS A 55 -9.17 5.55 6.08
N PHE A 56 -8.21 5.82 5.19
CA PHE A 56 -6.89 6.32 5.55
C PHE A 56 -6.97 7.65 6.32
N LEU A 57 -7.75 8.62 5.82
CA LEU A 57 -7.89 9.94 6.43
C LEU A 57 -8.60 9.89 7.79
N SER A 58 -9.48 8.92 7.99
CA SER A 58 -10.16 8.69 9.29
C SER A 58 -9.25 7.97 10.30
N ASN A 59 -8.15 7.37 9.84
CA ASN A 59 -7.22 6.57 10.64
C ASN A 59 -5.77 7.08 10.50
N LEU A 60 -5.59 8.40 10.43
CA LEU A 60 -4.27 9.02 10.40
C LEU A 60 -3.44 8.65 11.63
N ASP A 61 -2.16 8.42 11.39
CA ASP A 61 -1.18 8.09 12.43
C ASP A 61 -0.13 9.20 12.48
N ASN A 62 -0.28 10.11 13.46
CA ASN A 62 0.58 11.27 13.63
C ASN A 62 1.90 10.95 14.36
N SER A 63 2.07 9.72 14.85
CA SER A 63 3.26 9.28 15.58
C SER A 63 3.78 7.97 14.96
N PRO A 64 4.28 8.01 13.71
CA PRO A 64 4.73 6.80 13.03
C PRO A 64 5.92 6.19 13.78
N LEU A 65 5.67 5.13 14.52
CA LEU A 65 6.75 4.28 15.03
C LEU A 65 7.26 3.47 13.85
N LEU A 66 8.54 3.65 13.51
CA LEU A 66 9.29 2.80 12.57
C LEU A 66 9.68 1.46 13.22
N GLU A 67 8.87 0.98 14.16
CA GLU A 67 9.03 -0.32 14.79
C GLU A 67 7.95 -1.22 14.18
N GLY A 68 8.39 -2.21 13.40
CA GLY A 68 7.52 -3.18 12.71
C GLY A 68 6.86 -4.17 13.66
N HIS A 69 6.33 -3.72 14.79
CA HIS A 69 5.58 -4.57 15.70
C HIS A 69 4.11 -4.69 15.25
N ASP A 70 3.67 -5.95 15.20
CA ASP A 70 2.31 -6.50 15.10
C ASP A 70 1.44 -6.18 13.86
N ASP A 71 1.46 -4.97 13.31
CA ASP A 71 0.51 -4.57 12.25
C ASP A 71 1.14 -4.48 10.84
N GLY A 72 2.47 -4.47 10.73
CA GLY A 72 3.16 -4.36 9.44
C GLY A 72 3.15 -2.94 8.84
N LEU A 73 4.14 -2.66 8.00
CA LEU A 73 4.39 -1.33 7.42
C LEU A 73 4.58 -1.42 5.91
N LEU A 74 3.98 -0.49 5.17
CA LEU A 74 4.20 -0.26 3.76
C LEU A 74 4.60 1.20 3.55
N VAL A 75 5.76 1.44 2.96
CA VAL A 75 6.30 2.75 2.65
C VAL A 75 6.31 2.94 1.14
N ILE A 76 5.85 4.10 0.68
CA ILE A 76 5.98 4.56 -0.69
C ILE A 76 6.78 5.86 -0.66
N SER A 77 7.92 5.90 -1.33
CA SER A 77 8.66 7.13 -1.53
C SER A 77 8.76 7.44 -3.03
N TRP A 78 8.10 8.53 -3.44
CA TRP A 78 8.25 9.04 -4.80
C TRP A 78 9.63 9.68 -5.01
N ASP A 79 10.14 10.38 -4.00
CA ASP A 79 11.46 11.04 -4.05
C ASP A 79 12.59 10.02 -4.27
N HIS A 80 12.45 8.81 -3.71
CA HIS A 80 13.44 7.73 -3.82
C HIS A 80 13.05 6.63 -4.82
N HIS A 81 11.88 6.72 -5.46
CA HIS A 81 11.31 5.67 -6.30
C HIS A 81 11.37 4.28 -5.65
N CYS A 82 10.98 4.18 -4.37
CA CYS A 82 10.98 2.91 -3.65
C CYS A 82 9.64 2.57 -2.99
N ILE A 83 9.40 1.27 -2.90
CA ILE A 83 8.34 0.66 -2.09
C ILE A 83 9.03 -0.23 -1.07
N GLU A 84 8.88 0.07 0.21
CA GLU A 84 9.43 -0.76 1.29
C GLU A 84 8.31 -1.42 2.07
N SER A 85 8.41 -2.73 2.26
CA SER A 85 7.44 -3.54 2.97
C SER A 85 8.10 -4.18 4.18
N PHE A 86 7.48 -4.07 5.35
CA PHE A 86 7.87 -4.77 6.58
C PHE A 86 6.67 -5.62 7.00
N GLN A 87 6.45 -6.72 6.29
CA GLN A 87 5.32 -7.60 6.49
C GLN A 87 5.80 -9.01 6.78
N ALA A 88 5.20 -9.63 7.80
CA ALA A 88 5.53 -11.01 8.16
C ALA A 88 4.99 -12.04 7.14
N TYR A 89 3.86 -11.75 6.47
CA TYR A 89 3.12 -12.78 5.75
C TYR A 89 2.73 -12.45 4.29
N GLN A 90 2.98 -11.24 3.80
CA GLN A 90 2.59 -10.85 2.44
C GLN A 90 3.72 -10.11 1.72
N PRO A 91 4.55 -10.82 0.93
CA PRO A 91 5.61 -10.17 0.19
C PRO A 91 5.04 -9.29 -0.92
N VAL A 92 5.54 -8.06 -1.02
CA VAL A 92 5.20 -7.14 -2.11
C VAL A 92 5.98 -7.53 -3.37
N ARG A 93 5.30 -7.57 -4.51
CA ARG A 93 5.89 -8.00 -5.79
C ARG A 93 5.65 -6.96 -6.87
N HIS A 94 6.50 -6.99 -7.90
CA HIS A 94 6.33 -6.15 -9.09
C HIS A 94 5.07 -6.49 -9.89
N ILE A 95 4.64 -7.75 -9.85
CA ILE A 95 3.49 -8.23 -10.63
C ILE A 95 2.50 -8.85 -9.66
N GLY A 96 1.22 -8.58 -9.88
CA GLY A 96 0.14 -9.19 -9.12
C GLY A 96 -1.22 -8.77 -9.67
N GLU A 97 -2.25 -9.06 -8.89
CA GLU A 97 -3.63 -8.78 -9.22
C GLU A 97 -4.27 -7.92 -8.13
N VAL A 98 -5.22 -7.06 -8.51
CA VAL A 98 -6.10 -6.34 -7.60
C VAL A 98 -7.54 -6.80 -7.80
N LEU A 99 -8.20 -7.15 -6.70
CA LEU A 99 -9.64 -7.32 -6.66
C LEU A 99 -10.29 -5.97 -6.42
N LEU A 100 -11.31 -5.67 -7.22
CA LEU A 100 -12.05 -4.42 -7.11
C LEU A 100 -12.85 -4.38 -5.79
N HIS A 101 -12.90 -3.21 -5.19
CA HIS A 101 -13.71 -2.89 -4.03
C HIS A 101 -14.62 -1.72 -4.39
N ASN A 102 -15.88 -1.76 -3.97
CA ASN A 102 -16.85 -0.69 -4.28
C ASN A 102 -16.98 0.37 -3.16
N GLY A 103 -16.07 0.33 -2.19
CA GLY A 103 -16.10 1.18 -0.99
C GLY A 103 -16.88 0.58 0.18
N ARG A 104 -17.57 -0.55 -0.01
CA ARG A 104 -18.27 -1.28 1.07
C ARG A 104 -17.85 -2.74 1.17
N PHE A 105 -17.67 -3.39 0.03
CA PHE A 105 -17.28 -4.79 -0.05
C PHE A 105 -16.41 -5.06 -1.28
N LEU A 106 -15.62 -6.13 -1.20
CA LEU A 106 -14.89 -6.68 -2.34
C LEU A 106 -15.90 -7.18 -3.38
N GLU A 107 -15.68 -6.81 -4.63
CA GLU A 107 -16.48 -7.26 -5.76
C GLU A 107 -15.99 -8.62 -6.23
N THR A 108 -16.29 -9.67 -5.47
CA THR A 108 -15.85 -11.06 -5.75
C THR A 108 -16.38 -11.61 -7.06
N ASP A 109 -17.42 -11.00 -7.62
CA ASP A 109 -18.03 -11.38 -8.89
C ASP A 109 -17.33 -10.75 -10.10
N LYS A 110 -16.34 -9.86 -9.88
CA LYS A 110 -15.53 -9.26 -10.95
C LYS A 110 -14.19 -9.97 -11.07
N GLU A 111 -13.69 -10.04 -12.31
CA GLU A 111 -12.35 -10.54 -12.58
C GLU A 111 -11.29 -9.62 -11.94
N PRO A 112 -10.25 -10.18 -11.29
CA PRO A 112 -9.12 -9.40 -10.83
C PRO A 112 -8.45 -8.65 -11.99
N VAL A 113 -7.87 -7.49 -11.69
CA VAL A 113 -7.12 -6.69 -12.68
C VAL A 113 -5.63 -6.87 -12.43
N ASP A 114 -4.89 -7.27 -13.46
CA ASP A 114 -3.44 -7.39 -13.40
C ASP A 114 -2.77 -6.02 -13.23
N TYR A 115 -1.64 -6.00 -12.52
CA TYR A 115 -0.71 -4.89 -12.51
C TYR A 115 0.74 -5.34 -12.68
N CYS A 116 1.54 -4.45 -13.25
CA CYS A 116 2.99 -4.60 -13.38
C CYS A 116 3.67 -3.27 -13.01
N ILE A 117 4.28 -3.22 -11.83
CA ILE A 117 5.06 -2.10 -11.34
C ILE A 117 6.34 -2.01 -12.16
N SER A 118 6.52 -0.88 -12.82
CA SER A 118 7.69 -0.60 -13.65
C SER A 118 9.01 -0.81 -12.90
N SER A 119 10.03 -1.28 -13.61
CA SER A 119 11.35 -1.61 -13.07
C SER A 119 12.17 -0.40 -12.60
N ASN A 120 11.66 0.83 -12.79
CA ASN A 120 12.25 2.03 -12.21
C ASN A 120 11.93 2.18 -10.71
N TRP A 121 10.96 1.42 -10.19
CA TRP A 121 10.71 1.32 -8.76
C TRP A 121 11.60 0.25 -8.13
N SER A 122 12.19 0.57 -6.99
CA SER A 122 12.87 -0.41 -6.14
C SER A 122 11.88 -0.97 -5.13
N ILE A 123 11.63 -2.27 -5.15
CA ILE A 123 10.81 -2.95 -4.14
C ILE A 123 11.74 -3.64 -3.16
N ILE A 124 11.65 -3.24 -1.88
CA ILE A 124 12.44 -3.80 -0.79
C ILE A 124 11.46 -4.47 0.18
N ASP A 125 11.53 -5.79 0.27
CA ASP A 125 10.69 -6.55 1.18
C ASP A 125 11.54 -7.04 2.37
N HIS A 126 11.35 -6.38 3.51
CA HIS A 126 11.94 -6.71 4.78
C HIS A 126 11.07 -7.80 5.42
N HIS A 127 11.19 -9.02 4.90
CA HIS A 127 10.55 -10.17 5.51
C HIS A 127 11.09 -10.32 6.93
N PHE A 128 10.21 -10.23 7.93
CA PHE A 128 10.54 -10.70 9.28
C PHE A 128 10.68 -12.22 9.19
N GLU A 129 11.88 -12.72 8.92
CA GLU A 129 12.20 -14.09 9.29
C GLU A 129 11.96 -14.17 10.80
N GLU A 130 10.93 -14.91 11.21
CA GLU A 130 10.83 -15.40 12.58
C GLU A 130 12.21 -15.96 12.90
N SER A 131 12.94 -15.26 13.76
CA SER A 131 14.08 -15.82 14.48
C SER A 131 13.50 -16.92 15.37
N ARG A 132 13.25 -18.09 14.76
CA ARG A 132 12.92 -19.33 15.47
C ARG A 132 14.20 -19.78 16.16
N HIS A 133 14.43 -19.21 17.34
CA HIS A 133 15.34 -19.73 18.34
C HIS A 133 14.60 -19.96 19.64
#